data_AF-A0A661W018-F1
#
_entry.id   AF-A0A661W018-F1
#
_cell.length_a   1.000
_cell.length_b   1.000
_cell.length_c   1.000
_cell.angle_alpha   90.00
_cell.angle_beta   90.00
_cell.angle_gamma   90.00
#
_symmetry.space_group_name_H-M   'P 1'
#
loop_
_entity.id
_entity.type
_entity.pdbx_description
1 polymer ?
#
loop_
_entity_poly.entity_id
_entity_poly.type
_entity_poly.pdbx_seq_one_letter_code
_entity_poly.pdbx_strand_id
1 'polypeptide(L)'
;MAEEAVLWRADQFPVLYEHGQPKAVVVDLETFRRLELILDNLLNREPEPEDTLIAESTELKQLIAQVRAMATPMPDWKQVINEL
;
A
#
# COMPACT_ATOMS: atom_id res chain seq x y z
N MET A 1 -5.09 28.26 2.67
CA MET A 1 -4.39 27.98 1.41
C MET A 1 -4.26 26.48 1.33
N ALA A 2 -4.81 25.85 0.30
CA ALA A 2 -4.72 24.40 0.17
C ALA A 2 -3.27 24.05 -0.16
N GLU A 3 -2.61 23.28 0.71
CA GLU A 3 -1.31 22.69 0.40
C GLU A 3 -1.54 21.70 -0.74
N GLU A 4 -1.06 22.03 -1.94
CA GLU A 4 -0.96 21.03 -3.00
C GLU A 4 -0.02 19.94 -2.49
N ALA A 5 -0.56 18.74 -2.28
CA ALA A 5 0.22 17.57 -1.93
C ALA A 5 1.20 17.30 -3.08
N VAL A 6 2.45 17.75 -2.92
CA VAL A 6 3.52 17.46 -3.86
C VAL A 6 3.63 15.95 -3.92
N LEU A 7 3.33 15.36 -5.08
CA LEU A 7 3.51 13.94 -5.32
C LEU A 7 4.97 13.72 -5.74
N TRP A 8 5.77 13.18 -4.84
CA TRP A 8 7.19 12.94 -5.07
C TRP A 8 7.34 11.72 -5.97
N ARG A 9 8.09 11.86 -7.07
CA ARG A 9 8.39 10.76 -8.00
C ARG A 9 9.89 10.61 -8.16
N ALA A 10 10.37 9.37 -8.27
CA ALA A 10 11.81 9.09 -8.33
C ALA A 10 12.50 9.69 -9.57
N ASP A 11 11.75 9.95 -10.65
CA ASP A 11 12.23 10.60 -11.88
C ASP A 11 12.46 12.11 -11.72
N GLN A 12 12.06 12.70 -10.58
CA GLN A 12 12.24 14.13 -10.29
C GLN A 12 13.65 14.44 -9.75
N PHE A 13 14.39 13.42 -9.31
CA PHE A 13 15.72 13.61 -8.72
C PHE A 13 16.82 13.18 -9.69
N PRO A 14 17.88 13.98 -9.85
CA PRO A 14 19.06 13.55 -10.60
C PRO A 14 19.63 12.25 -10.03
N VAL A 15 19.84 11.25 -10.89
CA VAL A 15 20.35 9.94 -10.49
C VAL A 15 21.84 9.85 -10.78
N LEU A 16 22.62 9.43 -9.79
CA LEU A 16 24.03 9.08 -9.91
C LEU A 16 24.16 7.60 -10.30
N TYR A 17 24.93 7.36 -11.36
CA TYR A 17 25.18 6.01 -11.89
C TYR A 17 26.63 5.59 -11.61
N GLU A 18 26.82 4.34 -11.22
CA GLU A 18 28.12 3.70 -11.08
C GLU A 18 28.12 2.41 -11.90
N HIS A 19 29.09 2.25 -12.79
CA HIS A 19 29.14 1.12 -13.75
C HIS A 19 27.84 0.91 -14.57
N GLY A 20 27.13 2.01 -14.87
CA GLY A 20 25.86 1.97 -15.60
C GLY A 20 24.64 1.55 -14.76
N GLN A 21 24.80 1.37 -13.45
CA GLN A 21 23.71 1.06 -12.53
C GLN A 21 23.37 2.28 -11.65
N PRO A 22 22.08 2.58 -11.41
CA PRO A 22 21.69 3.68 -10.53
C PRO A 22 22.08 3.37 -9.08
N LYS A 23 22.83 4.27 -8.43
CA LYS A 23 23.37 4.06 -7.08
C LYS A 23 22.84 5.05 -6.04
N ALA A 24 22.57 6.29 -6.45
CA ALA A 24 22.07 7.32 -5.54
C ALA A 24 21.25 8.37 -6.30
N VAL A 25 20.48 9.17 -5.57
CA VAL A 25 19.81 10.36 -6.09
C VAL A 25 20.34 11.60 -5.38
N VAL A 26 20.39 12.71 -6.09
CA VAL A 26 20.81 14.00 -5.55
C VAL A 26 19.58 14.80 -5.16
N VAL A 27 19.57 15.29 -3.92
CA VAL A 27 18.51 16.14 -3.36
C VAL A 27 19.14 17.36 -2.70
N ASP A 28 18.42 18.46 -2.63
CA ASP A 28 18.82 19.60 -1.80
C ASP A 28 18.65 19.29 -0.30
N LEU A 29 19.24 20.14 0.55
CA LEU A 29 19.27 19.92 2.00
C LEU A 29 17.88 20.02 2.65
N GLU A 30 16.98 20.84 2.10
CA GLU A 30 15.62 21.01 2.64
C GLU A 30 14.78 19.78 2.34
N THR A 31 14.86 19.30 1.10
CA THR A 31 14.25 18.03 0.65
C THR A 31 14.79 16.86 1.46
N PHE A 32 16.10 16.80 1.72
CA PHE A 32 16.70 15.76 2.57
C PHE A 32 16.09 15.73 3.98
N ARG A 33 16.03 16.88 4.66
CA ARG A 33 15.45 16.98 6.01
C ARG A 33 13.98 16.58 6.04
N ARG A 34 13.23 16.90 4.99
CA ARG A 34 11.82 16.52 4.88
C ARG A 34 11.66 15.01 4.71
N LEU A 35 12.52 14.37 3.91
CA LEU A 35 12.56 12.90 3.80
C LEU A 35 12.91 12.24 5.12
N GLU A 36 13.94 12.74 5.81
CA GLU A 36 14.39 12.23 7.11
C GLU A 36 13.24 12.26 8.13
N LEU A 37 12.53 13.38 8.25
CA LEU A 37 11.36 13.50 9.12
C LEU A 37 10.24 12.52 8.77
N ILE A 38 9.95 12.32 7.47
CA ILE A 38 8.92 11.38 7.02
C ILE A 38 9.33 9.94 7.38
N LEU A 39 10.58 9.57 7.11
CA LEU A 39 11.10 8.23 7.40
C LEU A 39 11.10 7.95 8.90
N ASP A 40 11.54 8.91 9.72
CA ASP A 40 11.50 8.79 11.17
C ASP A 40 10.08 8.62 11.70
N ASN A 41 9.11 9.34 11.15
CA ASN A 41 7.70 9.18 11.54
C ASN A 41 7.11 7.85 11.10
N LEU A 42 7.51 7.32 9.94
CA LEU A 42 7.05 5.99 9.49
C LEU A 42 7.66 4.86 10.32
N LEU A 43 8.94 4.99 10.69
CA LEU A 43 9.65 4.00 11.50
C LEU A 43 9.18 4.00 12.96
N ASN A 44 8.82 5.17 13.49
CA ASN A 44 8.33 5.33 14.86
C ASN A 44 6.79 5.35 14.94
N ARG A 45 6.09 4.92 13.89
CA ARG A 45 4.63 4.81 13.95
C ARG A 45 4.27 3.73 14.96
N GLU A 46 3.58 4.11 16.03
CA GLU A 46 2.99 3.13 16.94
C GLU A 46 2.04 2.24 16.13
N PRO A 47 2.06 0.90 16.34
CA PRO A 47 1.15 0.01 15.65
C PRO A 47 -0.28 0.43 15.96
N GLU A 48 -1.01 0.78 14.92
CA GLU A 48 -2.40 1.17 15.06
C GLU A 48 -3.28 -0.09 15.15
N PRO A 49 -4.42 -0.04 15.86
CA PRO A 49 -5.32 -1.20 15.94
C PRO A 49 -5.80 -1.68 14.57
N GLU A 50 -5.87 -0.78 13.58
CA GLU A 50 -6.16 -1.10 12.18
C GLU A 50 -5.10 -2.00 11.53
N ASP A 51 -3.84 -1.92 11.94
CA ASP A 51 -2.78 -2.77 11.40
C ASP A 51 -3.01 -4.25 11.77
N THR A 52 -3.55 -4.49 12.96
CA THR A 52 -3.95 -5.83 13.42
C THR A 52 -5.14 -6.35 12.62
N LEU A 53 -6.14 -5.50 12.37
CA LEU A 53 -7.31 -5.85 11.55
C LEU A 53 -6.91 -6.19 10.10
N ILE A 54 -5.92 -5.49 9.54
CA ILE A 54 -5.38 -5.78 8.20
C ILE A 54 -4.64 -7.12 8.19
N ALA A 55 -3.85 -7.41 9.23
CA ALA A 55 -3.16 -8.69 9.37
C ALA A 55 -4.17 -9.85 9.44
N GLU A 56 -5.17 -9.76 10.31
CA GLU A 56 -6.22 -10.77 10.48
C GLU A 56 -7.12 -10.91 9.24
N SER A 57 -7.34 -9.81 8.50
CA SER A 57 -8.06 -9.83 7.22
C SER A 57 -7.37 -10.70 6.18
N THR A 58 -6.05 -10.90 6.28
CA THR A 58 -5.31 -11.77 5.35
C THR A 58 -5.76 -13.22 5.46
N GLU A 59 -6.00 -13.71 6.68
CA GLU A 59 -6.54 -15.06 6.91
C GLU A 59 -7.98 -15.16 6.36
N LEU A 60 -8.78 -14.11 6.56
CA LEU A 60 -10.15 -14.04 6.04
C LEU A 60 -10.19 -14.05 4.50
N LYS A 61 -9.25 -13.35 3.85
CA LYS A 61 -9.08 -13.36 2.38
C LYS A 61 -8.66 -14.74 1.87
N GLN A 62 -7.75 -15.42 2.58
CA GLN A 62 -7.35 -16.78 2.25
C GLN A 62 -8.52 -17.76 2.40
N LEU A 63 -9.34 -17.60 3.44
CA LEU A 63 -10.54 -18.41 3.65
C LEU A 63 -11.58 -18.18 2.53
N ILE A 64 -11.84 -16.92 2.16
CA ILE A 64 -12.72 -16.58 1.03
C ILE A 64 -12.20 -17.19 -0.28
N ALA A 65 -10.88 -17.15 -0.52
CA ALA A 65 -10.27 -17.74 -1.70
C ALA A 65 -10.43 -19.26 -1.73
N GLN A 66 -10.21 -19.93 -0.60
CA GLN A 66 -10.43 -21.38 -0.47
C GLN A 66 -11.90 -21.76 -0.68
N VAL A 67 -12.82 -21.03 -0.06
CA VAL A 67 -14.26 -21.24 -0.24
C VAL A 67 -14.66 -21.02 -1.69
N ARG A 68 -14.16 -19.98 -2.37
CA ARG A 68 -14.42 -19.78 -3.81
C ARG A 68 -13.83 -20.86 -4.70
N ALA A 69 -12.67 -21.41 -4.35
CA ALA A 69 -12.04 -22.49 -5.11
C ALA A 69 -12.74 -23.84 -4.94
N MET A 70 -13.37 -24.05 -3.78
CA MET A 70 -14.07 -25.29 -3.44
C MET A 70 -15.58 -25.23 -3.67
N ALA A 71 -16.16 -24.03 -3.78
CA ALA A 71 -17.59 -23.85 -3.95
C ALA A 71 -18.01 -24.14 -5.39
N THR A 72 -18.98 -25.04 -5.53
CA THR A 72 -19.81 -25.10 -6.74
C THR A 72 -20.64 -23.82 -6.79
N PRO A 73 -20.64 -23.05 -7.90
CA PRO A 73 -21.43 -21.83 -7.98
C PRO A 73 -22.90 -22.17 -7.78
N MET A 74 -23.49 -21.70 -6.67
CA MET A 74 -24.93 -21.72 -6.51
C MET A 74 -25.55 -20.69 -7.45
N PRO A 75 -26.80 -20.95 -7.93
CA PRO A 75 -27.58 -19.94 -8.64
C PRO A 75 -27.65 -18.64 -7.84
N ASP A 76 -27.78 -17.50 -8.52
CA ASP A 76 -27.93 -16.21 -7.86
C ASP A 76 -29.05 -16.31 -6.81
N TRP A 77 -28.69 -16.17 -5.54
CA TRP A 77 -29.59 -16.37 -4.42
C TRP A 77 -30.81 -15.44 -4.50
N LYS A 78 -30.69 -14.30 -5.20
CA LYS A 78 -31.82 -13.41 -5.48
C LYS A 78 -32.84 -14.03 -6.43
N GLN A 79 -32.42 -14.87 -7.37
CA GLN A 79 -33.33 -15.62 -8.24
C GLN A 79 -34.03 -16.72 -7.45
N VAL A 80 -33.30 -17.46 -6.62
CA VAL A 80 -33.86 -18.53 -5.77
C VAL A 80 -34.92 -18.01 -4.79
N ILE A 81 -34.74 -16.81 -4.23
CA ILE A 81 -35.72 -16.20 -3.32
C ILE A 81 -36.95 -15.66 -4.07
N ASN A 82 -36.80 -15.17 -5.30
CA ASN A 82 -37.94 -14.71 -6.11
C ASN A 82 -38.78 -15.87 -6.66
N GLU A 83 -38.22 -17.08 -6.70
CA GLU A 83 -38.89 -18.30 -7.16
C GLU A 83 -39.54 -19.11 -6.01
N LEU A 84 -39.42 -18.64 -4.76
CA LEU A 84 -40.09 -19.16 -3.55
C LEU A 84 -41.36 -18.39 -3.22
#